data_AF-A0A8S0V513-F1
#
_entry.id   AF-A0A8S0V513-F1
#
_cell.length_a   1.000
_cell.length_b   1.000
_cell.length_c   1.000
_cell.angle_alpha   90.00
_cell.angle_beta   90.00
_cell.angle_gamma   90.00
#
_symmetry.space_group_name_H-M   'P 1'
#
loop_
_entity.id
_entity.type
_entity.pdbx_description
1 polymer ?
#
loop_
_entity_poly.entity_id
_entity_poly.type
_entity_poly.pdbx_seq_one_letter_code
_entity_poly.pdbx_strand_id
1 'polypeptide(L)'
;MCSHYYESTGNVKVMNKAIDSIRLVGLTNSRQSGIVEDCCRAGINVKLITGDNKVTATIMATKFGIIEPYYQPCEAIDGEEFWKFSSEMLMAKIENICMLARASPDEKLLMVQSLKQKDHVVASIGRGIGDSQALSKANVGLCFGTQGVEIVKACSAIVMSCKDFPFIIDILTWGRGIYDSV
;
A
#
# COMPACT_ATOMS: atom_id res chain seq x y z
N MET A 1 0.79 19.63 -21.31
CA MET A 1 2.01 18.99 -21.84
C MET A 1 2.80 18.42 -20.66
N CYS A 2 2.61 17.14 -20.36
CA CYS A 2 3.60 16.36 -19.62
C CYS A 2 4.25 15.47 -20.66
N SER A 3 5.32 15.99 -21.25
CA SER A 3 6.18 15.28 -22.18
C SER A 3 7.51 15.18 -21.47
N HIS A 4 8.01 13.97 -21.23
CA HIS A 4 9.34 13.56 -21.64
C HIS A 4 9.58 12.06 -21.36
N TYR A 5 9.76 11.35 -22.49
CA TYR A 5 10.64 10.21 -22.74
C TYR A 5 10.50 8.92 -21.92
N TYR A 6 9.74 7.99 -22.48
CA TYR A 6 10.21 6.63 -22.73
C TYR A 6 9.73 6.20 -24.13
N GLU A 7 10.62 6.20 -25.12
CA GLU A 7 10.43 5.46 -26.37
C GLU A 7 11.05 4.07 -26.22
N SER A 8 10.20 3.05 -26.21
CA SER A 8 10.44 1.79 -26.95
C SER A 8 9.13 1.01 -27.06
N THR A 9 8.52 1.12 -28.24
CA THR A 9 7.81 0.08 -29.01
C THR A 9 7.17 -1.10 -28.26
N GLY A 10 5.83 -1.19 -28.32
CA GLY A 10 5.10 -2.44 -28.11
C GLY A 10 3.66 -2.21 -27.64
N ASN A 11 2.71 -2.33 -28.57
CA ASN A 11 1.26 -2.19 -28.35
C ASN A 11 0.75 -2.94 -27.11
N VAL A 12 0.32 -2.23 -26.06
CA VAL A 12 -0.66 -2.76 -25.10
C VAL A 12 -1.69 -1.68 -24.79
N LYS A 13 -2.86 -1.84 -25.40
CA LYS A 13 -4.06 -1.04 -25.15
C LYS A 13 -4.67 -1.53 -23.82
N VAL A 14 -4.23 -1.00 -22.67
CA VAL A 14 -4.78 -1.40 -21.36
C VAL A 14 -5.90 -0.46 -20.94
N MET A 15 -7.08 -1.04 -20.75
CA MET A 15 -8.35 -0.42 -20.45
C MET A 15 -8.33 0.45 -19.18
N ASN A 16 -8.75 1.70 -19.35
CA ASN A 16 -9.15 2.63 -18.29
C ASN A 16 -10.34 2.09 -17.50
N LYS A 17 -10.11 1.37 -16.39
CA LYS A 17 -11.01 1.32 -15.22
C LYS A 17 -10.38 0.52 -14.06
N ALA A 18 -10.57 1.03 -12.85
CA ALA A 18 -10.30 0.40 -11.55
C ALA A 18 -8.84 0.33 -11.08
N ILE A 19 -8.36 1.41 -10.47
CA ILE A 19 -7.26 1.36 -9.49
C ILE A 19 -7.68 2.22 -8.30
N ASP A 20 -8.58 1.65 -7.50
CA ASP A 20 -9.33 2.38 -6.48
C ASP A 20 -8.85 2.22 -5.04
N SER A 21 -7.99 1.24 -4.75
CA SER A 21 -7.45 1.09 -3.39
C SER A 21 -6.14 0.30 -3.40
N ILE A 22 -5.00 1.01 -3.37
CA ILE A 22 -3.70 0.41 -3.10
C ILE A 22 -3.15 1.07 -1.85
N ARG A 23 -2.90 0.28 -0.80
CA ARG A 23 -2.09 0.66 0.35
C ARG A 23 -0.76 -0.08 0.25
N LEU A 24 0.36 0.62 0.42
CA LEU A 24 1.69 0.02 0.56
C LEU A 24 2.22 0.25 1.96
N VAL A 25 2.91 -0.76 2.48
CA VAL A 25 3.84 -0.62 3.59
C VAL A 25 5.25 -0.96 3.02
N GLY A 26 6.03 0.10 2.75
CA GLY A 26 7.51 0.33 2.70
C GLY A 26 8.56 -0.31 1.71
N LEU A 27 9.64 0.52 1.57
CA LEU A 27 11.01 0.68 0.92
C LEU A 27 11.77 -0.28 -0.06
N THR A 28 12.18 0.28 -1.23
CA THR A 28 13.40 0.13 -2.13
C THR A 28 13.84 -1.28 -2.63
N ASN A 29 14.38 -1.60 -3.82
CA ASN A 29 14.88 -0.88 -5.01
C ASN A 29 14.75 -1.79 -6.27
N SER A 30 14.35 -1.23 -7.42
CA SER A 30 14.41 -1.77 -8.81
C SER A 30 13.11 -2.12 -9.57
N ARG A 31 13.26 -2.32 -10.89
CA ARG A 31 12.31 -1.91 -11.96
C ARG A 31 11.48 -3.08 -12.52
N GLN A 32 10.16 -2.85 -12.60
CA GLN A 32 9.15 -3.53 -13.43
C GLN A 32 8.97 -5.03 -13.18
N SER A 33 7.75 -5.45 -12.80
CA SER A 33 7.39 -6.78 -12.29
C SER A 33 8.44 -7.32 -11.29
N GLY A 34 8.29 -6.91 -10.04
CA GLY A 34 9.28 -7.19 -8.98
C GLY A 34 9.31 -6.13 -7.88
N ILE A 35 8.49 -5.06 -7.94
CA ILE A 35 8.55 -3.98 -6.93
C ILE A 35 8.25 -4.49 -5.51
N VAL A 36 7.25 -5.37 -5.37
CA VAL A 36 6.97 -5.99 -4.06
C VAL A 36 8.11 -6.92 -3.66
N GLU A 37 8.69 -7.66 -4.60
CA GLU A 37 9.87 -8.49 -4.35
C GLU A 37 11.07 -7.64 -3.88
N ASP A 38 11.32 -6.51 -4.51
CA ASP A 38 12.38 -5.57 -4.16
C ASP A 38 12.15 -4.95 -2.77
N CYS A 39 10.92 -4.51 -2.49
CA CYS A 39 10.51 -4.09 -1.15
C CYS A 39 10.76 -5.20 -0.10
N CYS A 40 10.39 -6.44 -0.42
CA CYS A 40 10.62 -7.59 0.45
C CYS A 40 12.12 -7.84 0.66
N ARG A 41 12.96 -7.76 -0.39
CA ARG A 41 14.42 -7.89 -0.32
C ARG A 41 15.06 -6.80 0.52
N ALA A 42 14.50 -5.60 0.54
CA ALA A 42 14.93 -4.51 1.40
C ALA A 42 14.36 -4.55 2.82
N GLY A 43 13.69 -5.66 3.18
CA GLY A 43 13.22 -5.98 4.52
C GLY A 43 11.81 -5.48 4.81
N ILE A 44 10.95 -5.36 3.79
CA ILE A 44 9.71 -4.62 3.96
C ILE A 44 8.49 -5.35 3.44
N ASN A 45 7.49 -5.36 4.31
CA ASN A 45 6.28 -6.12 4.16
C ASN A 45 5.18 -5.26 3.54
N VAL A 46 4.88 -5.52 2.26
CA VAL A 46 3.79 -4.85 1.55
C VAL A 46 2.47 -5.58 1.82
N LYS A 47 1.45 -4.82 2.28
CA LYS A 47 0.12 -5.35 2.59
C LYS A 47 -0.96 -4.63 1.78
N LEU A 48 -1.85 -5.38 1.12
CA LEU A 48 -2.98 -4.82 0.37
C LEU A 48 -4.21 -4.67 1.26
N ILE A 49 -4.73 -3.46 1.40
CA ILE A 49 -5.98 -3.21 2.14
C ILE A 49 -6.94 -2.44 1.23
N THR A 50 -8.05 -3.08 0.86
CA THR A 50 -8.99 -2.56 -0.13
C THR A 50 -10.44 -2.73 0.29
N GLY A 51 -11.31 -1.81 -0.14
CA GLY A 51 -12.76 -1.95 -0.05
C GLY A 51 -13.35 -2.86 -1.13
N ASP A 52 -12.54 -3.27 -2.12
CA ASP A 52 -12.95 -4.18 -3.18
C ASP A 52 -13.28 -5.57 -2.62
N ASN A 53 -14.06 -6.34 -3.38
CA ASN A 53 -14.36 -7.72 -3.02
C ASN A 53 -13.08 -8.60 -3.05
N LYS A 54 -13.15 -9.75 -2.35
CA LYS A 54 -12.02 -10.68 -2.19
C LYS A 54 -11.44 -11.16 -3.53
N VAL A 55 -12.27 -11.39 -4.55
CA VAL A 55 -11.81 -11.85 -5.88
C VAL A 55 -10.95 -10.78 -6.56
N THR A 56 -11.44 -9.55 -6.65
CA THR A 56 -10.70 -8.43 -7.24
C THR A 56 -9.43 -8.15 -6.45
N ALA A 57 -9.52 -8.15 -5.12
CA ALA A 57 -8.38 -7.94 -4.24
C ALA A 57 -7.29 -9.00 -4.45
N THR A 58 -7.66 -10.28 -4.53
CA THR A 58 -6.71 -11.37 -4.81
C THR A 58 -6.04 -11.21 -6.17
N ILE A 59 -6.81 -10.89 -7.23
CA ILE A 59 -6.24 -10.66 -8.56
C ILE A 59 -5.21 -9.52 -8.53
N MET A 60 -5.53 -8.41 -7.85
CA MET A 60 -4.60 -7.30 -7.68
C MET A 60 -3.37 -7.72 -6.87
N ALA A 61 -3.57 -8.38 -5.73
CA ALA A 61 -2.50 -8.81 -4.85
C ALA A 61 -1.53 -9.77 -5.55
N THR A 62 -2.04 -10.75 -6.30
CA THR A 62 -1.20 -11.65 -7.11
C THR A 62 -0.50 -10.90 -8.23
N LYS A 63 -1.18 -9.99 -8.93
CA LYS A 63 -0.56 -9.18 -10.00
C LYS A 63 0.59 -8.32 -9.49
N PHE A 64 0.50 -7.82 -8.26
CA PHE A 64 1.57 -7.03 -7.64
C PHE A 64 2.65 -7.87 -6.96
N GLY A 65 2.47 -9.20 -6.81
CA GLY A 65 3.41 -10.06 -6.09
C GLY A 65 3.27 -9.99 -4.55
N ILE A 66 2.12 -9.53 -4.04
CA ILE A 66 1.83 -9.49 -2.60
C ILE A 66 1.43 -10.88 -2.09
N ILE A 67 0.58 -11.56 -2.85
CA ILE A 67 0.25 -12.96 -2.62
C ILE A 67 1.06 -13.77 -3.63
N GLU A 68 2.16 -14.34 -3.17
CA GLU A 68 2.91 -15.34 -3.92
C GLU A 68 2.74 -16.73 -3.31
N PRO A 69 2.51 -17.78 -4.13
CA PRO A 69 2.31 -19.13 -3.62
C PRO A 69 3.51 -19.72 -2.88
N TYR A 70 4.71 -19.15 -3.04
CA TYR A 70 5.97 -19.81 -2.69
C TYR A 70 6.76 -19.13 -1.56
N TYR A 71 6.43 -17.90 -1.16
CA TYR A 71 7.36 -17.07 -0.37
C TYR A 71 7.04 -16.91 1.12
N GLN A 72 5.79 -17.10 1.58
CA GLN A 72 5.46 -17.13 3.02
C GLN A 72 3.97 -17.46 3.25
N PRO A 73 3.57 -17.94 4.43
CA PRO A 73 2.17 -17.95 4.83
C PRO A 73 1.63 -16.51 4.85
N CYS A 74 0.72 -16.24 3.93
CA CYS A 74 0.13 -14.94 3.66
C CYS A 74 -1.39 -15.09 3.84
N GLU A 75 -1.92 -14.54 4.94
CA GLU A 75 -3.35 -14.61 5.24
C GLU A 75 -4.10 -13.52 4.45
N ALA A 76 -5.04 -13.98 3.61
CA ALA A 76 -5.94 -13.17 2.81
C ALA A 76 -7.36 -13.26 3.37
N ILE A 77 -7.76 -12.23 4.11
CA ILE A 77 -9.02 -12.17 4.86
C ILE A 77 -9.90 -11.05 4.33
N ASP A 78 -11.16 -11.04 4.75
CA ASP A 78 -12.05 -9.90 4.54
C ASP A 78 -12.34 -9.15 5.85
N GLY A 79 -13.00 -8.00 5.72
CA GLY A 79 -13.37 -7.15 6.87
C GLY A 79 -14.22 -7.87 7.92
N GLU A 80 -15.09 -8.79 7.51
CA GLU A 80 -15.95 -9.52 8.44
C GLU A 80 -15.14 -10.51 9.28
N GLU A 81 -14.19 -11.22 8.67
CA GLU A 81 -13.22 -12.07 9.35
C GLU A 81 -12.33 -11.25 10.30
N PHE A 82 -11.84 -10.09 9.83
CA PHE A 82 -10.95 -9.21 10.60
C PHE A 82 -11.62 -8.65 11.86
N TRP A 83 -12.88 -8.24 11.77
CA TRP A 83 -13.62 -7.66 12.90
C TRP A 83 -13.94 -8.67 14.01
N LYS A 84 -13.91 -9.97 13.70
CA LYS A 84 -14.14 -11.03 14.69
C LYS A 84 -12.93 -11.30 15.57
N PHE A 85 -11.75 -10.79 15.22
CA PHE A 85 -10.56 -11.00 16.04
C PHE A 85 -10.63 -10.18 17.33
N SER A 86 -10.33 -10.84 18.46
CA SER A 86 -10.01 -10.14 19.70
C SER A 86 -8.70 -9.35 19.52
N SER A 87 -8.47 -8.35 20.35
CA SER A 87 -7.22 -7.56 20.29
C SER A 87 -5.97 -8.45 20.40
N GLU A 88 -6.00 -9.46 21.25
CA GLU A 88 -4.90 -10.43 21.42
C GLU A 88 -4.68 -11.26 20.15
N MET A 89 -5.75 -11.79 19.56
CA MET A 89 -5.68 -12.59 18.34
C MET A 89 -5.25 -11.75 17.14
N LEU A 90 -5.75 -10.52 17.05
CA LEU A 90 -5.35 -9.57 16.02
C LEU A 90 -3.86 -9.28 16.10
N MET A 91 -3.35 -8.98 17.30
CA MET A 91 -1.91 -8.75 17.49
C MET A 91 -1.10 -9.98 17.10
N ALA A 92 -1.53 -11.19 17.44
CA ALA A 92 -0.83 -12.42 17.02
C ALA A 92 -0.80 -12.60 15.49
N LYS A 93 -1.85 -12.18 14.77
CA LYS A 93 -2.02 -12.42 13.32
C LYS A 93 -1.61 -11.27 12.40
N ILE A 94 -1.56 -10.02 12.90
CA ILE A 94 -1.44 -8.80 12.09
C ILE A 94 -0.25 -8.82 11.12
N GLU A 95 0.86 -9.44 11.51
CA GLU A 95 2.08 -9.55 10.71
C GLU A 95 1.92 -10.51 9.54
N ASN A 96 1.10 -11.56 9.70
CA ASN A 96 0.85 -12.57 8.66
C ASN A 96 -0.28 -12.16 7.70
N ILE A 97 -1.13 -11.20 8.09
CA ILE A 97 -2.20 -10.67 7.23
C ILE A 97 -1.57 -9.81 6.13
N CYS A 98 -1.59 -10.32 4.90
CA CYS A 98 -1.03 -9.64 3.73
C CYS A 98 -2.11 -8.98 2.87
N MET A 99 -3.37 -9.42 2.99
CA MET A 99 -4.49 -8.84 2.28
C MET A 99 -5.73 -8.73 3.18
N LEU A 100 -6.33 -7.55 3.20
CA LEU A 100 -7.63 -7.27 3.79
C LEU A 100 -8.58 -6.73 2.72
N ALA A 101 -9.54 -7.55 2.29
CA ALA A 101 -10.56 -7.20 1.33
C ALA A 101 -11.84 -6.68 2.01
N ARG A 102 -12.71 -5.99 1.27
CA ARG A 102 -13.95 -5.37 1.78
C ARG A 102 -13.75 -4.50 3.03
N ALA A 103 -12.57 -3.90 3.16
CA ALA A 103 -12.15 -3.20 4.36
C ALA A 103 -12.95 -1.91 4.60
N SER A 104 -13.56 -1.78 5.77
CA SER A 104 -14.18 -0.54 6.23
C SER A 104 -13.13 0.51 6.63
N PRO A 105 -13.47 1.82 6.68
CA PRO A 105 -12.55 2.86 7.16
C PRO A 105 -11.98 2.58 8.55
N ASP A 106 -12.80 2.04 9.46
CA ASP A 106 -12.39 1.71 10.82
C ASP A 106 -11.40 0.54 10.85
N GLU A 107 -11.64 -0.50 10.03
CA GLU A 107 -10.71 -1.64 9.90
C GLU A 107 -9.37 -1.21 9.32
N LYS A 108 -9.37 -0.30 8.33
CA LYS A 108 -8.16 0.29 7.76
C LYS A 108 -7.35 1.05 8.82
N LEU A 109 -8.03 1.81 9.68
CA LEU A 109 -7.40 2.52 10.78
C LEU A 109 -6.84 1.53 11.81
N LEU A 110 -7.63 0.53 12.20
CA LEU A 110 -7.25 -0.49 13.18
C LEU A 110 -6.02 -1.28 12.72
N MET A 111 -5.94 -1.62 11.44
CA MET A 111 -4.76 -2.26 10.84
C MET A 111 -3.50 -1.41 11.04
N VAL A 112 -3.57 -0.11 10.71
CA VAL A 112 -2.43 0.81 10.89
C VAL A 112 -2.05 0.95 12.37
N GLN A 113 -3.03 1.08 13.25
CA GLN A 113 -2.79 1.20 14.69
C GLN A 113 -2.14 -0.06 15.27
N SER A 114 -2.62 -1.24 14.89
CA SER A 114 -2.12 -2.53 15.39
C SER A 114 -0.69 -2.79 14.93
N LEU A 115 -0.36 -2.45 13.68
CA LEU A 115 1.03 -2.51 13.19
C LEU A 115 1.95 -1.55 13.97
N LYS A 116 1.49 -0.31 14.22
CA LYS A 116 2.26 0.64 15.02
C LYS A 116 2.42 0.21 16.48
N GLN A 117 1.43 -0.47 17.06
CA GLN A 117 1.53 -1.04 18.42
C GLN A 117 2.55 -2.18 18.51
N LYS A 118 2.85 -2.83 17.38
CA LYS A 118 3.94 -3.79 17.24
C LYS A 118 5.29 -3.15 16.88
N ASP A 119 5.44 -1.85 17.14
CA ASP A 119 6.65 -1.07 16.86
C ASP A 119 7.06 -1.01 15.36
N HIS A 120 6.13 -1.33 14.44
CA HIS A 120 6.39 -1.14 13.01
C HIS A 120 6.28 0.33 12.62
N VAL A 121 7.17 0.76 11.73
CA VAL A 121 7.04 2.06 11.05
C VAL A 121 6.10 1.89 9.86
N VAL A 122 4.93 2.51 9.93
CA VAL A 122 3.87 2.32 8.94
C VAL A 122 3.79 3.51 7.99
N ALA A 123 4.02 3.25 6.70
CA ALA A 123 3.57 4.13 5.63
C ALA A 123 2.15 3.71 5.20
N SER A 124 1.29 4.67 4.88
CA SER A 124 -0.05 4.38 4.36
C SER A 124 -0.29 5.21 3.10
N ILE A 125 -0.86 4.58 2.08
CA ILE A 125 -1.18 5.22 0.80
C ILE A 125 -2.68 5.19 0.61
N GLY A 126 -3.27 6.33 0.26
CA GLY A 126 -4.71 6.46 0.16
C GLY A 126 -5.13 7.57 -0.80
N ARG A 127 -6.42 7.58 -1.12
CA ARG A 127 -7.00 8.55 -2.08
C ARG A 127 -8.41 8.99 -1.70
N GLY A 128 -9.13 8.17 -0.94
CA GLY A 128 -10.52 8.43 -0.56
C GLY A 128 -10.63 8.96 0.88
N ILE A 129 -11.78 9.57 1.18
CA ILE A 129 -12.11 10.04 2.53
C ILE A 129 -12.03 8.89 3.54
N GLY A 130 -12.42 7.67 3.14
CA GLY A 130 -12.32 6.47 3.98
C GLY A 130 -10.88 6.02 4.28
N ASP A 131 -9.86 6.67 3.71
CA ASP A 131 -8.45 6.41 4.01
C ASP A 131 -7.85 7.50 4.93
N SER A 132 -8.55 8.63 5.14
CA SER A 132 -8.04 9.82 5.83
C SER A 132 -7.52 9.56 7.24
N GLN A 133 -8.28 8.82 8.05
CA GLN A 133 -7.86 8.47 9.41
C GLN A 133 -6.64 7.55 9.42
N ALA A 134 -6.59 6.56 8.53
CA ALA A 134 -5.45 5.67 8.40
C ALA A 134 -4.19 6.42 7.93
N LEU A 135 -4.33 7.39 7.02
CA LEU A 135 -3.25 8.26 6.56
C LEU A 135 -2.71 9.14 7.69
N SER A 136 -3.61 9.78 8.45
CA SER A 136 -3.25 10.64 9.58
C SER A 136 -2.58 9.87 10.72
N LYS A 137 -3.00 8.61 10.95
CA LYS A 137 -2.46 7.79 12.04
C LYS A 137 -1.14 7.09 11.68
N ALA A 138 -0.85 6.89 10.40
CA ALA A 138 0.40 6.31 9.92
C ALA A 138 1.62 7.15 10.35
N ASN A 139 2.82 6.59 10.29
CA ASN A 139 4.05 7.38 10.46
C ASN A 139 4.25 8.32 9.26
N VAL A 140 3.91 7.84 8.05
CA VAL A 140 3.93 8.64 6.82
C VAL A 140 2.68 8.35 6.00
N GLY A 141 1.80 9.34 5.85
CA GLY A 141 0.65 9.27 4.95
C GLY A 141 1.01 9.79 3.55
N LEU A 142 0.66 9.05 2.50
CA LEU A 142 0.84 9.46 1.12
C LEU A 142 -0.50 9.47 0.36
N CYS A 143 -0.71 10.47 -0.50
CA CYS A 143 -1.87 10.49 -1.39
C CYS A 143 -1.55 10.98 -2.80
N PHE A 144 -2.48 10.75 -3.73
CA PHE A 144 -2.37 11.16 -5.13
C PHE A 144 -3.12 12.47 -5.39
N GLY A 145 -2.40 13.53 -5.75
CA GLY A 145 -2.85 14.92 -5.76
C GLY A 145 -3.88 15.29 -6.84
N THR A 146 -3.96 14.53 -7.94
CA THR A 146 -4.92 14.79 -9.03
C THR A 146 -6.31 14.26 -8.76
N GLN A 147 -6.48 13.36 -7.77
CA GLN A 147 -7.77 12.73 -7.45
C GLN A 147 -8.11 12.73 -5.96
N GLY A 148 -7.21 13.21 -5.09
CA GLY A 148 -7.44 13.31 -3.66
C GLY A 148 -8.39 14.45 -3.32
N VAL A 149 -9.45 14.13 -2.57
CA VAL A 149 -10.29 15.11 -1.87
C VAL A 149 -9.39 15.95 -0.94
N GLU A 150 -9.66 17.24 -0.77
CA GLU A 150 -8.81 18.15 0.03
C GLU A 150 -8.49 17.59 1.43
N ILE A 151 -9.46 16.93 2.05
CA ILE A 151 -9.28 16.28 3.36
C ILE A 151 -8.20 15.20 3.34
N VAL A 152 -8.05 14.45 2.25
CA VAL A 152 -7.03 13.40 2.11
C VAL A 152 -5.64 14.01 1.97
N LYS A 153 -5.53 15.13 1.27
CA LYS A 153 -4.28 15.90 1.16
C LYS A 153 -3.87 16.45 2.52
N ALA A 154 -4.81 17.00 3.29
CA ALA A 154 -4.56 17.50 4.64
C ALA A 154 -4.12 16.41 5.62
N CYS A 155 -4.55 15.16 5.42
CA CYS A 155 -4.14 14.01 6.23
C CYS A 155 -2.84 13.34 5.75
N SER A 156 -2.21 13.81 4.66
CA SER A 156 -1.04 13.19 4.06
C SER A 156 0.20 14.06 4.21
N ALA A 157 1.33 13.44 4.55
CA ALA A 157 2.63 14.11 4.58
C ALA A 157 3.20 14.32 3.17
N ILE A 158 2.90 13.41 2.23
CA ILE A 158 3.38 13.46 0.85
C ILE A 158 2.20 13.43 -0.10
N VAL A 159 2.15 14.41 -1.00
CA VAL A 159 1.14 14.50 -2.08
C VAL A 159 1.84 14.29 -3.41
N MET A 160 1.56 13.16 -4.06
CA MET A 160 2.18 12.75 -5.33
C MET A 160 1.38 13.30 -6.51
N SER A 161 2.05 13.93 -7.47
CA SER A 161 1.39 14.53 -8.64
C SER A 161 0.87 13.50 -9.65
N CYS A 162 1.45 12.29 -9.70
CA CYS A 162 1.06 11.21 -10.61
C CYS A 162 0.80 9.89 -9.87
N LYS A 163 0.02 9.00 -10.51
CA LYS A 163 -0.35 7.68 -9.99
C LYS A 163 0.65 6.59 -10.38
N ASP A 164 1.93 6.89 -10.26
CA ASP A 164 2.97 5.97 -10.67
C ASP A 164 3.62 5.34 -9.44
N PHE A 165 3.38 4.05 -9.27
CA PHE A 165 3.97 3.23 -8.22
C PHE A 165 5.51 3.30 -8.16
N PRO A 166 6.25 3.43 -9.29
CA PRO A 166 7.69 3.69 -9.24
C PRO A 166 8.10 4.90 -8.40
N PHE A 167 7.25 5.94 -8.31
CA PHE A 167 7.53 7.12 -7.50
C PHE A 167 7.63 6.80 -6.00
N ILE A 168 6.92 5.77 -5.55
CA ILE A 168 7.02 5.29 -4.17
C ILE A 168 8.45 4.78 -3.94
N ILE A 169 9.02 3.98 -4.85
CA ILE A 169 10.40 3.50 -4.72
C ILE A 169 11.41 4.64 -4.68
N ASP A 170 11.21 5.69 -5.47
CA ASP A 170 12.07 6.86 -5.43
C ASP A 170 12.02 7.53 -4.04
N ILE A 171 10.83 7.86 -3.52
CA ILE A 171 10.66 8.45 -2.18
C ILE A 171 11.42 7.64 -1.12
N LEU A 172 11.30 6.33 -1.22
CA LEU A 172 11.86 5.39 -0.26
C LEU A 172 13.41 5.35 -0.33
N THR A 173 13.97 5.36 -1.54
CA THR A 173 15.42 5.42 -1.77
C THR A 173 16.01 6.75 -1.30
N TRP A 174 15.35 7.87 -1.62
CA TRP A 174 15.75 9.20 -1.14
C TRP A 174 15.70 9.30 0.39
N GLY A 175 14.64 8.77 1.01
CA GLY A 175 14.50 8.77 2.47
C GLY A 175 15.63 8.04 3.18
N ARG A 176 16.04 6.87 2.69
CA ARG A 176 17.20 6.13 3.24
C ARG A 176 18.52 6.86 3.02
N GLY A 177 18.75 7.39 1.81
CA GLY A 177 19.98 8.14 1.52
C GLY A 177 20.20 9.36 2.42
N ILE A 178 19.11 10.05 2.81
CA ILE A 178 19.18 11.14 3.78
C ILE A 178 19.49 10.62 5.18
N TYR A 179 18.87 9.51 5.61
CA TYR A 179 19.16 8.93 6.93
C TYR A 179 20.62 8.47 7.07
N ASP A 180 21.17 7.83 6.04
CA ASP A 180 22.54 7.31 6.06
C ASP A 180 23.62 8.41 5.98
N SER A 181 23.24 9.64 5.60
CA SER A 181 24.14 10.79 5.45
C SER A 181 24.13 11.77 6.63
N VAL A 182 23.39 11.45 7.70
CA VAL A 182 23.30 12.22 8.96
C VAL A 182 23.92 11.42 10.09
#